data_AF-A0AAN6MS29-F1
#
_entry.id   AF-A0AAN6MS29-F1
#
_cell.length_a   1.000
_cell.length_b   1.000
_cell.length_c   1.000
_cell.angle_alpha   90.00
_cell.angle_beta   90.00
_cell.angle_gamma   90.00
#
_symmetry.space_group_name_H-M   'P 1'
#
loop_
_entity.id
_entity.type
_entity.pdbx_description
1 polymer ?
#
loop_
_entity_poly.entity_id
_entity_poly.type
_entity_poly.pdbx_seq_one_letter_code
_entity_poly.pdbx_strand_id
1 'polypeptide(L)'
;MPVRIPAATRGEVFCMGAAGVSGFAPFYLMAPGAEERLSKQTVKWAPRWERNITMFRNPVERGIQRVTPPIERTVKRIEHRLPLEKAAKRTDMTIKKNLDRMGIKHS
;
A
#
# COMPACT_ATOMS: atom_id res chain seq x y z
N MET A 1 15.37 8.56 39.35
CA MET A 1 15.07 7.11 39.24
C MET A 1 15.11 6.74 37.76
N PRO A 2 15.81 5.68 37.33
CA PRO A 2 15.81 5.29 35.92
C PRO A 2 14.39 4.83 35.51
N VAL A 3 13.83 5.47 34.50
CA VAL A 3 12.53 5.11 33.93
C VAL A 3 12.66 3.75 33.27
N ARG A 4 12.07 2.70 33.87
CA ARG A 4 11.99 1.36 33.26
C ARG A 4 10.89 1.40 32.20
N ILE A 5 11.29 1.51 30.94
CA ILE A 5 10.35 1.41 29.81
C ILE A 5 9.99 -0.08 29.66
N PRO A 6 8.71 -0.47 29.79
CA PRO A 6 8.31 -1.85 29.58
C PRO A 6 8.56 -2.25 28.12
N ALA A 7 8.95 -3.51 27.91
CA ALA A 7 9.14 -4.04 26.56
C ALA A 7 7.82 -3.96 25.78
N ALA A 8 7.90 -3.58 24.50
CA ALA A 8 6.73 -3.48 23.63
C ALA A 8 5.99 -4.83 23.58
N THR A 9 4.69 -4.78 23.78
CA THR A 9 3.83 -5.94 23.65
C THR A 9 3.76 -6.39 22.19
N ARG A 10 3.45 -7.67 21.95
CA ARG A 10 3.31 -8.21 20.58
C ARG A 10 2.31 -7.42 19.74
N GLY A 11 1.24 -6.90 20.37
CA GLY A 11 0.25 -6.05 19.73
C GLY A 11 0.82 -4.70 19.30
N GLU A 12 1.61 -4.05 20.15
CA GLU A 12 2.28 -2.78 19.80
C GLU A 12 3.29 -2.96 18.67
N VAL A 13 4.07 -4.05 18.70
CA VAL A 13 5.00 -4.38 17.61
C VAL A 13 4.25 -4.62 16.31
N PHE A 14 3.12 -5.33 16.36
CA PHE A 14 2.27 -5.54 15.19
C PHE A 14 1.72 -4.21 14.64
N CYS A 15 1.18 -3.35 15.50
CA CYS A 15 0.65 -2.05 15.10
C CYS A 15 1.73 -1.13 14.53
N MET A 16 2.92 -1.09 15.15
CA MET A 16 4.06 -0.34 14.62
C MET A 16 4.51 -0.87 13.25
N GLY A 17 4.58 -2.19 13.09
CA GLY A 17 4.90 -2.81 11.81
C GLY A 17 3.87 -2.48 10.74
N ALA A 18 2.59 -2.59 11.05
CA ALA A 18 1.50 -2.26 10.13
C ALA A 18 1.49 -0.76 9.77
N ALA A 19 1.76 0.12 10.73
CA ALA A 19 1.88 1.56 10.49
C ALA A 19 3.09 1.89 9.60
N GLY A 20 4.24 1.26 9.84
CA GLY A 20 5.43 1.41 9.00
C GLY A 20 5.17 0.97 7.57
N VAL A 21 4.67 -0.26 7.37
CA VAL A 21 4.37 -0.78 6.03
C VAL A 21 3.34 0.09 5.31
N SER A 22 2.26 0.50 5.99
CA SER A 22 1.22 1.32 5.36
C SER A 22 1.70 2.75 5.05
N GLY A 23 2.51 3.36 5.92
CA GLY A 23 3.10 4.68 5.70
C GLY A 23 4.11 4.71 4.55
N PHE A 24 4.87 3.62 4.35
CA PHE A 24 5.87 3.53 3.27
C PHE A 24 5.33 2.92 1.97
N ALA A 25 4.17 2.27 1.99
CA ALA A 25 3.59 1.64 0.81
C ALA A 25 3.43 2.59 -0.40
N PRO A 26 2.96 3.86 -0.25
CA PRO A 26 2.87 4.78 -1.37
C PRO A 26 4.21 5.06 -2.04
N PHE A 27 5.29 5.19 -1.25
CA PHE A 27 6.63 5.42 -1.79
C PHE A 27 7.19 4.21 -2.52
N TYR A 28 6.91 3.00 -2.02
CA TYR A 28 7.27 1.77 -2.71
C TYR A 28 6.55 1.67 -4.06
N LEU A 29 5.26 2.03 -4.12
CA LEU A 29 4.48 1.99 -5.36
C LEU A 29 4.88 3.07 -6.38
N MET A 30 5.43 4.20 -5.92
CA MET A 30 6.01 5.21 -6.81
C MET A 30 7.37 4.78 -7.40
N ALA A 31 7.99 3.71 -6.87
CA ALA A 31 9.25 3.23 -7.38
C ALA A 31 9.07 2.57 -8.76
N PRO A 32 9.98 2.83 -9.71
CA PRO A 32 9.93 2.21 -11.03
C PRO A 32 9.98 0.68 -10.95
N GLY A 33 9.13 0.01 -11.74
CA GLY A 33 9.05 -1.45 -11.78
C GLY A 33 8.50 -2.09 -10.49
N ALA A 34 7.98 -1.30 -9.55
CA ALA A 34 7.38 -1.82 -8.32
C ALA A 34 6.17 -2.72 -8.61
N GLU A 35 5.35 -2.37 -9.60
CA GLU A 35 4.20 -3.17 -10.02
C GLU A 35 4.60 -4.54 -10.56
N GLU A 36 5.65 -4.62 -11.38
CA GLU A 36 6.14 -5.88 -11.95
C GLU A 36 6.77 -6.77 -10.88
N ARG A 37 7.47 -6.18 -9.91
CA ARG A 37 8.03 -6.92 -8.76
C ARG A 37 6.92 -7.41 -7.83
N LEU A 38 5.91 -6.58 -7.59
CA LEU A 38 4.73 -6.96 -6.82
C LEU A 38 3.99 -8.10 -7.50
N SER A 39 3.68 -8.00 -8.80
CA SER A 39 2.95 -9.03 -9.52
C SER A 39 3.70 -10.37 -9.51
N LYS A 40 5.02 -10.37 -9.75
CA LYS A 40 5.88 -11.56 -9.67
C LYS A 40 5.87 -12.21 -8.28
N GLN A 41 5.77 -11.41 -7.21
CA GLN A 41 5.66 -11.92 -5.85
C GLN A 41 4.25 -12.42 -5.55
N THR A 42 3.22 -11.66 -5.93
CA THR A 42 1.80 -11.99 -5.75
C THR A 42 1.45 -13.34 -6.34
N VAL A 43 1.96 -13.67 -7.53
CA VAL A 43 1.73 -15.00 -8.15
C VAL A 43 2.20 -16.15 -7.27
N LYS A 44 3.22 -15.96 -6.41
CA LYS A 44 3.76 -17.03 -5.56
C LYS A 44 2.89 -17.31 -4.34
N TRP A 45 2.32 -16.28 -3.73
CA TRP A 45 1.61 -16.41 -2.45
C TRP A 45 0.10 -16.28 -2.58
N ALA A 46 -0.42 -15.55 -3.57
CA ALA A 46 -1.87 -15.35 -3.75
C ALA A 46 -2.64 -16.66 -3.92
N PRO A 47 -2.18 -17.67 -4.69
CA PRO A 47 -2.93 -18.93 -4.82
C PRO A 47 -3.02 -19.70 -3.49
N ARG A 48 -2.00 -19.62 -2.63
CA ARG A 48 -2.03 -20.23 -1.29
C ARG A 48 -2.92 -19.43 -0.34
N TRP A 49 -2.93 -18.11 -0.48
CA TRP A 49 -3.80 -17.22 0.27
C TRP A 49 -5.28 -17.48 -0.08
N GLU A 50 -5.61 -17.51 -1.36
CA GLU A 50 -6.97 -17.78 -1.87
C GLU A 50 -7.54 -19.11 -1.37
N ARG A 51 -6.70 -20.13 -1.22
CA ARG A 51 -7.13 -21.43 -0.66
C ARG A 51 -7.48 -21.38 0.83
N ASN A 52 -6.95 -20.42 1.59
CA ASN A 52 -7.12 -20.35 3.05
C ASN A 52 -8.12 -19.26 3.51
N ILE A 53 -8.50 -18.32 2.63
CA ILE A 53 -9.40 -17.22 3.01
C ILE A 53 -10.86 -17.64 3.19
N THR A 54 -11.29 -18.83 2.78
CA THR A 54 -12.70 -19.26 2.86
C THR A 54 -13.27 -19.13 4.28
N MET A 55 -12.44 -19.39 5.31
CA MET A 55 -12.82 -19.24 6.72
C MET A 55 -12.93 -17.78 7.17
N PHE A 56 -12.09 -16.89 6.61
CA PHE A 56 -12.04 -15.47 6.98
C PHE A 56 -12.93 -14.59 6.11
N ARG A 57 -13.43 -15.12 4.99
CA ARG A 57 -14.18 -14.37 3.98
C ARG A 57 -15.43 -13.69 4.55
N ASN A 58 -16.23 -14.40 5.33
CA ASN A 58 -17.52 -13.89 5.85
C ASN A 58 -17.37 -12.73 6.87
N PRO A 59 -16.53 -12.82 7.91
CA PRO A 59 -16.31 -11.68 8.81
C PRO A 59 -15.58 -10.51 8.12
N VAL A 60 -14.68 -10.79 7.17
CA VAL A 60 -13.98 -9.76 6.41
C VAL A 60 -14.93 -9.04 5.44
N GLU A 61 -15.81 -9.75 4.72
CA GLU A 61 -16.83 -9.14 3.85
C GLU A 61 -17.71 -8.17 4.63
N ARG A 62 -18.15 -8.53 5.85
CA ARG A 62 -18.93 -7.63 6.72
C ARG A 62 -18.13 -6.42 7.19
N GLY A 63 -16.85 -6.59 7.49
CA GLY A 63 -15.95 -5.49 7.84
C GLY A 63 -15.76 -4.52 6.67
N ILE A 64 -15.49 -5.06 5.48
CA ILE A 64 -15.34 -4.30 4.24
C ILE A 64 -16.62 -3.53 3.94
N GLN A 65 -17.79 -4.16 3.98
CA GLN A 65 -19.07 -3.48 3.73
C GLN A 65 -19.32 -2.25 4.62
N ARG A 66 -18.79 -2.25 5.85
CA ARG A 66 -18.90 -1.10 6.78
C ARG A 66 -17.88 0.00 6.49
N VAL A 67 -16.71 -0.36 5.99
CA VAL A 67 -15.58 0.54 5.77
C VAL A 67 -15.59 1.13 4.35
N THR A 68 -16.16 0.43 3.38
CA THR A 68 -16.24 0.87 1.97
C THR A 68 -16.92 2.24 1.81
N PRO A 69 -18.13 2.49 2.39
CA PRO A 69 -18.85 3.75 2.16
C PRO A 69 -18.08 5.03 2.58
N PRO A 70 -17.47 5.11 3.78
CA PRO A 70 -16.72 6.31 4.17
C PRO A 70 -15.42 6.47 3.36
N ILE A 71 -14.77 5.38 2.95
CA ILE A 71 -13.58 5.46 2.11
C ILE A 71 -13.94 6.01 0.74
N GLU A 72 -14.98 5.48 0.08
CA GLU A 72 -15.40 5.96 -1.23
C GLU A 72 -15.75 7.45 -1.23
N ARG A 73 -16.43 7.92 -0.17
CA ARG A 73 -16.72 9.36 0.00
C ARG A 73 -15.46 10.20 0.13
N THR A 74 -14.46 9.68 0.82
CA THR A 74 -13.18 10.36 1.03
C THR A 74 -12.38 10.40 -0.27
N VAL A 75 -12.30 9.29 -1.00
CA VAL A 75 -11.63 9.20 -2.31
C VAL A 75 -12.28 10.17 -3.29
N LYS A 76 -13.61 10.15 -3.44
CA LYS A 76 -14.34 11.10 -4.30
C LYS A 76 -14.06 12.55 -3.93
N ARG A 77 -13.99 12.87 -2.64
CA ARG A 77 -13.69 14.24 -2.18
C ARG A 77 -12.27 14.66 -2.55
N ILE A 78 -11.30 13.76 -2.43
CA ILE A 78 -9.90 14.03 -2.80
C ILE A 78 -9.80 14.18 -4.31
N GLU A 79 -10.42 13.29 -5.08
CA GLU A 79 -10.45 13.32 -6.55
C GLU A 79 -11.09 14.60 -7.11
N HIS A 80 -12.17 15.09 -6.49
CA HIS A 80 -12.78 16.37 -6.87
C HIS A 80 -11.92 17.59 -6.54
N ARG A 81 -11.08 17.52 -5.49
CA ARG A 81 -10.26 18.65 -5.02
C ARG A 81 -8.86 18.68 -5.63
N LEU A 82 -8.33 17.51 -5.96
CA LEU A 82 -7.01 17.32 -6.52
C LEU A 82 -7.16 16.50 -7.80
N PRO A 83 -6.75 17.00 -8.98
CA PRO A 83 -6.75 16.19 -10.20
C PRO A 83 -5.63 15.15 -10.09
N LEU A 84 -5.88 14.11 -9.29
CA LEU A 84 -4.93 13.04 -8.97
C LEU A 84 -4.43 12.35 -10.25
N GLU A 85 -5.28 12.24 -11.27
CA GLU A 85 -4.88 11.71 -12.57
C GLU A 85 -3.79 12.58 -13.23
N LYS A 86 -3.91 13.91 -13.15
CA LYS A 86 -2.89 14.83 -13.68
C LYS A 86 -1.63 14.83 -12.81
N ALA A 87 -1.79 14.73 -11.49
CA ALA A 87 -0.66 14.63 -10.57
C ALA A 87 0.12 13.33 -10.80
N ALA A 88 -0.58 12.20 -10.90
CA ALA A 88 -0.02 10.89 -11.20
C ALA A 88 0.69 10.86 -12.57
N LYS A 89 0.09 11.43 -13.62
CA LYS A 89 0.75 11.56 -14.93
C LYS A 89 2.01 12.44 -14.87
N ARG A 90 1.98 13.53 -14.10
CA ARG A 90 3.17 14.39 -13.93
C ARG A 90 4.27 13.71 -13.12
N THR A 91 3.94 12.98 -12.07
CA THR A 91 4.92 12.22 -11.29
C THR A 91 5.52 11.10 -12.13
N ASP A 92 4.71 10.35 -12.88
CA ASP A 92 5.18 9.30 -13.80
C ASP A 92 6.16 9.85 -14.85
N MET A 93 5.82 10.98 -15.49
CA MET A 93 6.72 11.66 -16.44
C MET A 93 8.01 12.15 -15.78
N THR A 94 7.94 12.62 -14.54
CA THR A 94 9.11 13.10 -13.79
C THR A 94 10.00 11.93 -13.36
N ILE A 95 9.42 10.82 -12.95
CA ILE A 95 10.12 9.60 -12.55
C ILE A 95 10.83 9.00 -13.77
N LYS A 96 10.12 8.82 -14.90
CA LYS A 96 10.69 8.37 -16.18
C LYS A 96 11.86 9.24 -16.61
N LYS A 97 11.70 10.56 -16.58
CA LYS A 97 12.76 11.51 -16.94
C LYS A 97 13.99 11.41 -16.03
N ASN A 98 13.79 11.19 -14.73
CA ASN A 98 14.91 11.01 -13.78
C ASN A 98 15.60 9.65 -13.92
N LEU A 99 14.85 8.60 -14.26
CA LEU A 99 15.39 7.26 -14.55
C LEU A 99 16.21 7.23 -15.84
N ASP A 100 15.70 7.85 -16.90
CA ASP A 100 16.43 8.02 -18.15
C ASP A 100 17.73 8.79 -17.92
N ARG A 101 17.70 9.80 -17.03
CA ARG A 101 18.88 10.56 -16.62
C ARG A 101 19.88 9.75 -15.79
N MET A 102 19.41 8.73 -15.06
CA MET A 102 20.25 7.77 -14.33
C MET A 102 20.69 6.58 -15.19
N GLY A 103 20.32 6.53 -16.47
CA GLY A 103 20.72 5.48 -17.41
C GLY A 103 20.03 4.13 -17.21
N ILE A 104 18.98 4.08 -16.36
CA ILE A 104 18.19 2.87 -16.13
C ILE A 104 17.12 2.82 -17.23
N LYS A 105 17.44 2.17 -18.34
CA LYS A 105 16.51 1.96 -19.45
C LYS A 105 15.34 1.08 -18.98
N HIS A 106 14.13 1.64 -18.99
CA HIS A 106 12.91 0.85 -18.91
C HIS A 106 12.57 0.33 -20.30
N SER A 107 12.58 -1.00 -20.46
CA SER A 107 11.89 -1.72 -21.54
C SER A 107 10.52 -2.17 -21.07
#